data_AF-A0A094JQ89-F1
#
_entry.id   AF-A0A094JQ89-F1
#
_cell.length_a   1.000
_cell.length_b   1.000
_cell.length_c   1.000
_cell.angle_alpha   90.00
_cell.angle_beta   90.00
_cell.angle_gamma   90.00
#
_symmetry.space_group_name_H-M   'P 1'
#
loop_
_entity.id
_entity.type
_entity.pdbx_description
1 polymer ?
#
loop_
_entity_poly.entity_id
_entity_poly.type
_entity_poly.pdbx_seq_one_letter_code
_entity_poly.pdbx_strand_id
1 'polypeptide(L)'
;PNFPPSLLQDIQTLESTALKPLNTASPPASSITTAIDALTSLIETHPEYPSAYNNRAQALRLLHGSDLTVPSAGESGIMDDLAEAIRLCTPAKTGLQADILAKAYTQRGAVLLLTSTTMRTLNTGGGAVQALVLVLGGKEADEVEEMARADFREGKRWGGEVAGEMDVKMNPVRKMCGEIVREAMVRDLRESGVLPPEA
;
A
#
# COMPACT_ATOMS: atom_id res chain seq x y z
N PRO A 1 18.95 2.79 -3.46
CA PRO A 1 19.22 4.21 -3.74
C PRO A 1 20.74 4.51 -3.81
N ASN A 2 21.13 5.50 -4.61
CA ASN A 2 22.52 5.80 -4.92
C ASN A 2 23.08 6.94 -4.06
N PHE A 3 23.10 6.74 -2.74
CA PHE A 3 23.65 7.71 -1.79
C PHE A 3 25.05 7.29 -1.32
N PRO A 4 25.94 8.25 -0.98
CA PRO A 4 27.17 7.95 -0.24
C PRO A 4 26.86 7.16 1.04
N PRO A 5 27.68 6.17 1.45
CA PRO A 5 27.37 5.29 2.57
C PRO A 5 27.05 6.02 3.89
N SER A 6 27.79 7.08 4.22
CA SER A 6 27.56 7.87 5.44
C SER A 6 26.23 8.60 5.39
N LEU A 7 25.91 9.25 4.27
CA LEU A 7 24.63 9.93 4.09
C LEU A 7 23.46 8.95 4.13
N LEU A 8 23.62 7.77 3.50
CA LEU A 8 22.59 6.73 3.54
C LEU A 8 22.33 6.27 4.98
N GLN A 9 23.38 6.11 5.78
CA GLN A 9 23.25 5.71 7.18
C GLN A 9 22.53 6.78 8.02
N ASP A 10 22.82 8.06 7.79
CA ASP A 10 22.15 9.17 8.46
C ASP A 10 20.65 9.21 8.10
N ILE A 11 20.32 9.09 6.81
CA ILE A 11 18.95 9.03 6.30
C ILE A 11 18.18 7.85 6.93
N GLN A 12 18.79 6.67 6.98
CA GLN A 12 18.18 5.47 7.60
C GLN A 12 17.95 5.64 9.11
N THR A 13 18.83 6.38 9.79
CA THR A 13 18.67 6.68 11.22
C THR A 13 17.48 7.62 11.46
N LEU A 14 17.31 8.64 10.63
CA LEU A 14 16.16 9.55 10.67
C LEU A 14 14.86 8.80 10.38
N GLU A 15 14.86 7.97 9.34
CA GLU A 15 13.72 7.12 8.98
C GLU A 15 13.33 6.16 10.13
N SER A 16 14.30 5.44 10.69
CA SER A 16 14.06 4.52 11.81
C SER A 16 13.49 5.24 13.04
N THR A 17 13.97 6.46 13.32
CA THR A 17 13.46 7.31 14.40
C THR A 17 12.00 7.70 14.16
N ALA A 18 11.64 8.05 12.93
CA ALA A 18 10.27 8.41 12.56
C ALA A 18 9.30 7.22 12.69
N LEU A 19 9.76 6.01 12.38
CA LEU A 19 8.92 4.80 12.36
C LEU A 19 8.77 4.11 13.72
N LYS A 20 9.76 4.25 14.60
CA LYS A 20 9.77 3.55 15.90
C LYS A 20 8.47 3.73 16.72
N PRO A 21 7.85 4.92 16.80
CA PRO A 21 6.58 5.11 17.50
C PRO A 21 5.39 4.35 16.88
N LEU A 22 5.48 3.96 15.60
CA LEU A 22 4.42 3.25 14.88
C LEU A 22 4.48 1.73 15.10
N ASN A 23 5.54 1.20 15.73
CA ASN A 23 5.75 -0.23 15.98
C ASN A 23 4.91 -0.73 17.17
N THR A 24 3.61 -0.46 17.14
CA THR A 24 2.62 -0.94 18.12
C THR A 24 1.36 -1.36 17.37
N ALA A 25 0.51 -2.20 17.98
CA ALA A 25 -0.70 -2.70 17.30
C ALA A 25 -1.70 -1.59 16.93
N SER A 26 -1.73 -0.50 17.70
CA SER A 26 -2.62 0.65 17.46
C SER A 26 -1.90 1.93 17.90
N PRO A 27 -1.05 2.51 17.03
CA PRO A 27 -0.31 3.72 17.36
C PRO A 27 -1.25 4.92 17.49
N PRO A 28 -1.02 5.84 18.44
CA PRO A 28 -1.85 7.04 18.57
C PRO A 28 -1.82 7.90 17.31
N ALA A 29 -2.94 8.54 16.96
CA ALA A 29 -3.04 9.43 15.81
C ALA A 29 -1.95 10.53 15.82
N SER A 30 -1.62 11.09 16.98
CA SER A 30 -0.54 12.07 17.13
C SER A 30 0.84 11.52 16.76
N SER A 31 1.13 10.26 17.09
CA SER A 31 2.36 9.58 16.70
C SER A 31 2.40 9.31 15.20
N ILE A 32 1.26 8.94 14.61
CA ILE A 32 1.13 8.75 13.16
C ILE A 32 1.38 10.08 12.42
N THR A 33 0.73 11.17 12.83
CA THR A 33 0.95 12.50 12.23
C THR A 33 2.40 12.94 12.36
N THR A 34 3.02 12.77 13.53
CA THR A 34 4.44 13.12 13.74
C THR A 34 5.37 12.34 12.79
N ALA A 35 5.09 11.05 12.57
CA ALA A 35 5.85 10.24 11.63
C ALA A 35 5.66 10.69 10.18
N ILE A 36 4.42 11.06 9.78
CA ILE A 36 4.12 11.61 8.45
C ILE A 36 4.89 12.90 8.20
N ASP A 37 4.94 13.81 9.18
CA ASP A 37 5.67 15.08 9.07
C ASP A 37 7.18 14.85 8.94
N ALA A 38 7.73 13.92 9.72
CA ALA A 38 9.14 13.56 9.64
C ALA A 38 9.50 12.91 8.29
N LEU A 39 8.66 12.00 7.79
CA LEU A 39 8.86 11.36 6.49
C LEU A 39 8.68 12.35 5.34
N THR A 40 7.77 13.31 5.47
CA THR A 40 7.61 14.42 4.51
C THR A 40 8.87 15.27 4.45
N SER A 41 9.40 15.67 5.60
CA SER A 41 10.67 16.41 5.67
C SER A 41 11.83 15.63 5.03
N LEU A 42 11.85 14.30 5.23
CA LEU A 42 12.86 13.42 4.65
C LEU A 42 12.74 13.35 3.12
N ILE A 43 11.52 13.31 2.58
CA ILE A 43 11.24 13.35 1.14
C ILE A 43 11.64 14.69 0.53
N GLU A 44 11.32 15.81 1.19
CA GLU A 44 11.69 17.15 0.73
C GLU A 44 13.21 17.33 0.68
N THR A 45 13.92 16.78 1.67
CA THR A 45 15.39 16.87 1.74
C THR A 45 16.08 15.88 0.81
N HIS A 46 15.50 14.70 0.61
CA HIS A 46 16.07 13.59 -0.16
C HIS A 46 15.03 12.96 -1.11
N PRO A 47 14.62 13.67 -2.17
CA PRO A 47 13.54 13.21 -3.07
C PRO A 47 13.89 11.93 -3.84
N GLU A 48 15.16 11.54 -3.90
CA GLU A 48 15.58 10.26 -4.51
C GLU A 48 15.65 9.10 -3.50
N TYR A 49 15.14 9.26 -2.27
CA TYR A 49 15.11 8.21 -1.24
C TYR A 49 13.75 7.48 -1.23
N PRO A 50 13.62 6.35 -1.95
CA PRO A 50 12.33 5.69 -2.19
C PRO A 50 11.66 5.11 -0.94
N SER A 51 12.45 4.78 0.08
CA SER A 51 11.92 4.16 1.30
C SER A 51 11.02 5.12 2.08
N ALA A 52 11.32 6.42 2.07
CA ALA A 52 10.50 7.41 2.76
C ALA A 52 9.09 7.51 2.17
N TYR A 53 8.94 7.45 0.84
CA TYR A 53 7.63 7.42 0.18
C TYR A 53 6.83 6.19 0.59
N ASN A 54 7.44 5.00 0.52
CA ASN A 54 6.78 3.75 0.92
C ASN A 54 6.30 3.80 2.38
N ASN A 55 7.15 4.29 3.26
CA ASN A 55 6.87 4.42 4.68
C ASN A 55 5.81 5.49 4.99
N ARG A 56 5.79 6.61 4.24
CA ARG A 56 4.78 7.65 4.40
C ARG A 56 3.41 7.16 3.93
N ALA A 57 3.37 6.44 2.81
CA ALA A 57 2.16 5.76 2.36
C ALA A 57 1.61 4.80 3.43
N GLN A 58 2.49 4.04 4.11
CA GLN A 58 2.08 3.18 5.22
C GLN A 58 1.52 3.97 6.42
N ALA A 59 2.20 5.03 6.85
CA ALA A 59 1.74 5.86 7.96
C ALA A 59 0.38 6.53 7.65
N LEU A 60 0.20 7.03 6.43
CA LEU A 60 -1.07 7.59 5.96
C LEU A 60 -2.20 6.55 5.98
N ARG A 61 -1.95 5.30 5.58
CA ARG A 61 -2.95 4.23 5.69
C ARG A 61 -3.38 3.97 7.13
N LEU A 62 -2.46 4.02 8.09
CA LEU A 62 -2.80 3.89 9.51
C LEU A 62 -3.73 5.01 9.99
N LEU A 63 -3.60 6.21 9.42
CA LEU A 63 -4.46 7.36 9.75
C LEU A 63 -5.87 7.23 9.13
N HIS A 64 -5.98 6.66 7.93
CA HIS A 64 -7.27 6.48 7.24
C HIS A 64 -8.16 5.37 7.82
N GLY A 65 -7.58 4.34 8.41
CA GLY A 65 -8.35 3.24 8.99
C GLY A 65 -9.01 2.32 7.93
N SER A 66 -10.10 1.66 8.33
CA SER A 66 -10.69 0.52 7.60
C SER A 66 -11.34 0.84 6.25
N ASP A 67 -11.68 2.12 6.00
CA ASP A 67 -12.52 2.55 4.88
C ASP A 67 -11.71 3.10 3.69
N LEU A 68 -10.45 2.68 3.59
CA LEU A 68 -9.53 3.15 2.55
C LEU A 68 -9.93 2.62 1.17
N THR A 69 -10.17 3.53 0.23
CA THR A 69 -10.42 3.22 -1.19
C THR A 69 -9.45 3.99 -2.06
N VAL A 70 -9.33 3.66 -3.35
CA VAL A 70 -8.44 4.38 -4.27
C VAL A 70 -8.68 5.90 -4.28
N PRO A 71 -9.93 6.42 -4.30
CA PRO A 71 -10.14 7.87 -4.20
C PRO A 71 -9.57 8.49 -2.92
N SER A 72 -9.91 7.95 -1.75
CA SER A 72 -9.39 8.48 -0.47
C SER A 72 -7.88 8.28 -0.33
N ALA A 73 -7.33 7.22 -0.91
CA ALA A 73 -5.89 7.01 -0.98
C ALA A 73 -5.20 8.00 -1.94
N GLY A 74 -5.86 8.40 -3.02
CA GLY A 74 -5.37 9.39 -3.97
C GLY A 74 -5.34 10.80 -3.36
N GLU A 75 -6.43 11.21 -2.71
CA GLU A 75 -6.53 12.52 -2.04
C GLU A 75 -5.46 12.73 -0.97
N SER A 76 -5.04 11.65 -0.30
CA SER A 76 -4.03 11.69 0.76
C SER A 76 -2.61 11.41 0.29
N GLY A 77 -2.38 11.27 -1.02
CA GLY A 77 -1.05 11.05 -1.59
C GLY A 77 -0.48 9.64 -1.39
N ILE A 78 -1.26 8.68 -0.87
CA ILE A 78 -0.82 7.29 -0.66
C ILE A 78 -0.48 6.65 -2.00
N MET A 79 -1.34 6.83 -3.01
CA MET A 79 -1.13 6.25 -4.34
C MET A 79 0.08 6.88 -5.04
N ASP A 80 0.30 8.19 -4.85
CA ASP A 80 1.43 8.92 -5.41
C ASP A 80 2.75 8.48 -4.79
N ASP A 81 2.79 8.35 -3.46
CA ASP A 81 3.95 7.86 -2.72
C ASP A 81 4.34 6.44 -3.17
N LEU A 82 3.36 5.54 -3.29
CA LEU A 82 3.61 4.17 -3.75
C LEU A 82 4.10 4.15 -5.20
N ALA A 83 3.51 4.97 -6.08
CA ALA A 83 3.94 5.09 -7.47
C ALA A 83 5.38 5.62 -7.57
N GLU A 84 5.73 6.63 -6.78
CA GLU A 84 7.06 7.24 -6.78
C GLU A 84 8.12 6.29 -6.22
N ALA A 85 7.83 5.57 -5.13
CA ALA A 85 8.69 4.51 -4.60
C ALA A 85 8.97 3.42 -5.65
N ILE A 86 7.94 3.00 -6.39
CA ILE A 86 8.09 2.02 -7.48
C ILE A 86 8.94 2.59 -8.61
N ARG A 87 8.70 3.85 -9.02
CA ARG A 87 9.45 4.54 -10.08
C ARG A 87 10.93 4.63 -9.76
N LEU A 88 11.28 5.09 -8.56
CA LEU A 88 12.67 5.25 -8.10
C LEU A 88 13.42 3.91 -7.93
N CYS A 89 12.70 2.82 -7.70
CA CYS A 89 13.27 1.49 -7.58
C CYS A 89 13.26 0.68 -8.88
N THR A 90 12.71 1.20 -9.98
CA THR A 90 12.61 0.49 -11.27
C THR A 90 13.58 1.06 -12.32
N PRO A 91 14.50 0.27 -12.90
CA PRO A 91 14.77 -1.13 -12.59
C PRO A 91 15.50 -1.31 -11.25
N ALA A 92 15.24 -2.41 -10.56
CA ALA A 92 15.90 -2.75 -9.31
C ALA A 92 17.36 -3.13 -9.55
N LYS A 93 18.28 -2.52 -8.81
CA LYS A 93 19.72 -2.78 -8.88
C LYS A 93 20.28 -3.38 -7.59
N THR A 94 19.55 -3.26 -6.48
CA THR A 94 19.98 -3.73 -5.17
C THR A 94 18.87 -4.52 -4.46
N GLY A 95 19.25 -5.36 -3.49
CA GLY A 95 18.29 -6.08 -2.65
C GLY A 95 17.37 -5.14 -1.85
N LEU A 96 17.88 -3.98 -1.43
CA LEU A 96 17.06 -2.95 -0.77
C LEU A 96 15.98 -2.39 -1.71
N GLN A 97 16.30 -2.16 -2.99
CA GLN A 97 15.28 -1.72 -3.96
C GLN A 97 14.24 -2.81 -4.22
N ALA A 98 14.66 -4.08 -4.27
CA ALA A 98 13.73 -5.21 -4.38
C ALA A 98 12.77 -5.28 -3.18
N ASP A 99 13.27 -5.14 -1.95
CA ASP A 99 12.44 -5.11 -0.74
C ASP A 99 11.42 -3.95 -0.76
N ILE A 100 11.86 -2.75 -1.17
CA ILE A 100 10.97 -1.59 -1.30
C ILE A 100 9.90 -1.85 -2.38
N LEU A 101 10.26 -2.44 -3.53
CA LEU A 101 9.29 -2.81 -4.56
C LEU A 101 8.28 -3.83 -4.04
N ALA A 102 8.75 -4.89 -3.36
CA ALA A 102 7.89 -5.91 -2.77
C ALA A 102 6.82 -5.27 -1.87
N LYS A 103 7.24 -4.39 -0.96
CA LYS A 103 6.35 -3.66 -0.06
C LYS A 103 5.41 -2.71 -0.81
N ALA A 104 5.93 -1.89 -1.73
CA ALA A 104 5.12 -0.90 -2.43
C ALA A 104 4.01 -1.54 -3.27
N TYR A 105 4.34 -2.58 -4.03
CA TYR A 105 3.35 -3.35 -4.79
C TYR A 105 2.34 -4.04 -3.87
N THR A 106 2.78 -4.64 -2.76
CA THR A 106 1.85 -5.27 -1.79
C THR A 106 0.85 -4.25 -1.23
N GLN A 107 1.33 -3.06 -0.87
CA GLN A 107 0.49 -2.00 -0.32
C GLN A 107 -0.50 -1.46 -1.35
N ARG A 108 -0.06 -1.23 -2.59
CA ARG A 108 -0.94 -0.74 -3.66
C ARG A 108 -1.99 -1.79 -4.05
N GLY A 109 -1.58 -3.05 -4.13
CA GLY A 109 -2.49 -4.19 -4.34
C GLY A 109 -3.54 -4.32 -3.24
N ALA A 110 -3.17 -4.07 -1.98
CA ALA A 110 -4.11 -4.08 -0.86
C ALA A 110 -5.18 -2.97 -0.96
N VAL A 111 -4.79 -1.75 -1.34
CA VAL A 111 -5.74 -0.64 -1.56
C VAL A 111 -6.71 -0.96 -2.71
N LEU A 112 -6.19 -1.53 -3.81
CA LEU A 112 -7.00 -1.94 -4.95
C LEU A 112 -7.99 -3.06 -4.59
N LEU A 113 -7.52 -4.08 -3.84
CA LEU A 113 -8.39 -5.17 -3.37
C LEU A 113 -9.51 -4.64 -2.47
N LEU A 114 -9.17 -3.80 -1.49
CA LEU A 114 -10.15 -3.21 -0.60
C LEU A 114 -11.17 -2.37 -1.39
N THR A 115 -10.70 -1.61 -2.37
CA THR A 115 -11.57 -0.83 -3.28
C THR A 115 -12.53 -1.72 -4.06
N SER A 116 -12.04 -2.78 -4.71
CA SER A 116 -12.89 -3.72 -5.45
C SER A 116 -13.91 -4.42 -4.56
N THR A 117 -13.53 -4.73 -3.32
CA THR A 117 -14.42 -5.33 -2.32
C THR A 117 -15.51 -4.34 -1.92
N THR A 118 -15.15 -3.10 -1.62
CA THR A 118 -16.10 -2.02 -1.30
C THR A 118 -17.06 -1.75 -2.46
N MET A 119 -16.59 -1.72 -3.70
CA MET A 119 -17.45 -1.56 -4.88
C MET A 119 -18.53 -2.65 -4.97
N ARG A 120 -18.19 -3.89 -4.61
CA ARG A 120 -19.14 -5.01 -4.60
C ARG A 120 -20.10 -4.97 -3.42
N THR A 121 -19.64 -4.61 -2.23
CA THR A 121 -20.50 -4.46 -1.05
C THR A 121 -21.53 -3.35 -1.27
N LEU A 122 -21.14 -2.29 -1.97
CA LEU A 122 -22.01 -1.17 -2.32
C LEU A 122 -22.92 -1.45 -3.53
N ASN A 123 -23.02 -2.69 -4.03
CA ASN A 123 -23.88 -3.08 -5.16
C ASN A 123 -25.37 -2.83 -4.89
N THR A 124 -25.83 -1.59 -5.10
CA THR A 124 -27.22 -1.20 -5.40
C THR A 124 -27.27 0.31 -5.73
N GLY A 125 -26.94 0.69 -6.97
CA GLY A 125 -27.41 1.94 -7.61
C GLY A 125 -27.15 3.29 -6.89
N GLY A 126 -26.28 3.33 -5.88
CA GLY A 126 -25.99 4.53 -5.10
C GLY A 126 -24.88 5.37 -5.72
N GLY A 127 -24.97 6.70 -5.57
CA GLY A 127 -24.00 7.66 -6.14
C GLY A 127 -22.54 7.43 -5.71
N ALA A 128 -22.29 6.74 -4.58
CA ALA A 128 -20.95 6.42 -4.09
C ALA A 128 -20.18 5.45 -5.01
N VAL A 129 -20.85 4.42 -5.57
CA VAL A 129 -20.21 3.49 -6.53
C VAL A 129 -19.91 4.20 -7.84
N GLN A 130 -20.82 5.05 -8.31
CA GLN A 130 -20.62 5.81 -9.54
C GLN A 130 -19.42 6.76 -9.43
N ALA A 131 -19.20 7.36 -8.26
CA ALA A 131 -18.03 8.18 -7.98
C ALA A 131 -16.72 7.37 -8.01
N LEU A 132 -16.72 6.17 -7.40
CA LEU A 132 -15.58 5.25 -7.44
C LEU A 132 -15.22 4.83 -8.88
N VAL A 133 -16.23 4.42 -9.65
CA VAL A 133 -16.07 4.03 -11.07
C VAL A 133 -15.49 5.19 -11.90
N LEU A 134 -15.98 6.41 -11.69
CA LEU A 134 -15.47 7.58 -12.40
C LEU A 134 -13.99 7.85 -12.10
N VAL A 135 -13.58 7.81 -10.83
CA VAL A 135 -12.19 8.02 -10.41
C VAL A 135 -11.26 6.94 -10.98
N LEU A 136 -11.76 5.71 -11.12
CA LEU A 136 -11.01 4.58 -11.66
C LEU A 136 -11.03 4.51 -13.19
N GLY A 137 -11.49 5.55 -13.87
CA GLY A 137 -11.50 5.63 -15.33
C GLY A 137 -12.53 4.69 -15.97
N GLY A 138 -13.67 4.47 -15.31
CA GLY A 138 -14.75 3.60 -15.80
C GLY A 138 -14.52 2.12 -15.54
N LYS A 139 -13.57 1.76 -14.66
CA LYS A 139 -13.27 0.36 -14.35
C LYS A 139 -14.28 -0.25 -13.41
N GLU A 140 -14.73 -1.45 -13.75
CA GLU A 140 -15.60 -2.25 -12.91
C GLU A 140 -14.83 -2.97 -11.80
N ALA A 141 -15.54 -3.46 -10.77
CA ALA A 141 -14.92 -4.12 -9.62
C ALA A 141 -14.00 -5.31 -10.02
N ASP A 142 -14.37 -6.08 -11.05
CA ASP A 142 -13.56 -7.18 -11.59
C ASP A 142 -12.22 -6.69 -12.16
N GLU A 143 -12.22 -5.54 -12.85
CA GLU A 143 -11.00 -4.97 -13.43
C GLU A 143 -10.07 -4.44 -12.34
N VAL A 144 -10.62 -3.79 -11.32
CA VAL A 144 -9.87 -3.29 -10.16
C VAL A 144 -9.25 -4.44 -9.37
N GLU A 145 -9.97 -5.55 -9.25
CA GLU A 145 -9.46 -6.77 -8.61
C GLU A 145 -8.31 -7.40 -9.40
N GLU A 146 -8.37 -7.44 -10.75
CA GLU A 146 -7.24 -7.90 -11.55
C GLU A 146 -6.04 -6.95 -11.47
N MET A 147 -6.26 -5.63 -11.31
CA MET A 147 -5.16 -4.70 -11.00
C MET A 147 -4.51 -5.02 -9.65
N ALA A 148 -5.30 -5.29 -8.60
CA ALA A 148 -4.79 -5.72 -7.30
C ALA A 148 -3.93 -6.98 -7.43
N ARG A 149 -4.41 -7.96 -8.21
CA ARG A 149 -3.70 -9.19 -8.48
C ARG A 149 -2.39 -8.98 -9.23
N ALA A 150 -2.37 -8.09 -10.22
CA ALA A 150 -1.15 -7.74 -10.95
C ALA A 150 -0.09 -7.17 -10.00
N ASP A 151 -0.51 -6.32 -9.06
CA ASP A 151 0.37 -5.78 -8.02
C ASP A 151 0.87 -6.87 -7.07
N PHE A 152 0.01 -7.79 -6.58
CA PHE A 152 0.49 -8.90 -5.74
C PHE A 152 1.47 -9.82 -6.48
N ARG A 153 1.29 -10.02 -7.80
CA ARG A 153 2.22 -10.79 -8.61
C ARG A 153 3.59 -10.12 -8.70
N GLU A 154 3.63 -8.80 -8.89
CA GLU A 154 4.89 -8.05 -8.85
C GLU A 154 5.49 -8.04 -7.43
N GLY A 155 4.69 -7.84 -6.38
CA GLY A 155 5.15 -7.91 -4.99
C GLY A 155 5.83 -9.25 -4.68
N LYS A 156 5.21 -10.36 -5.11
CA LYS A 156 5.77 -11.71 -5.02
C LYS A 156 7.07 -11.86 -5.81
N ARG A 157 7.13 -11.33 -7.04
CA ARG A 157 8.34 -11.37 -7.89
C ARG A 157 9.54 -10.75 -7.18
N TRP A 158 9.32 -9.73 -6.37
CA TRP A 158 10.36 -9.05 -5.60
C TRP A 158 10.60 -9.65 -4.20
N GLY A 159 9.94 -10.76 -3.85
CA GLY A 159 10.17 -11.51 -2.61
C GLY A 159 9.20 -11.18 -1.47
N GLY A 160 8.10 -10.46 -1.72
CA GLY A 160 7.10 -10.19 -0.70
C GLY A 160 6.28 -11.45 -0.35
N GLU A 161 6.39 -11.90 0.89
CA GLU A 161 5.68 -13.11 1.38
C GLU A 161 4.16 -12.93 1.35
N VAL A 162 3.64 -11.85 1.94
CA VAL A 162 2.21 -11.52 1.93
C VAL A 162 1.67 -11.42 0.50
N ALA A 163 2.38 -10.72 -0.39
CA ALA A 163 2.00 -10.66 -1.80
C ALA A 163 2.01 -12.03 -2.49
N GLY A 164 2.95 -12.90 -2.11
CA GLY A 164 3.02 -14.29 -2.58
C GLY A 164 1.78 -15.11 -2.22
N GLU A 165 1.33 -14.99 -0.97
CA GLU A 165 0.10 -15.64 -0.51
C GLU A 165 -1.14 -15.09 -1.23
N MET A 166 -1.21 -13.77 -1.39
CA MET A 166 -2.33 -13.10 -2.04
C MET A 166 -2.42 -13.45 -3.54
N ASP A 167 -1.30 -13.45 -4.27
CA ASP A 167 -1.25 -13.93 -5.68
C ASP A 167 -1.73 -15.39 -5.81
N VAL A 168 -1.38 -16.22 -4.82
CA VAL A 168 -1.84 -17.61 -4.73
C VAL A 168 -3.36 -17.71 -4.53
N LYS A 169 -3.91 -16.90 -3.63
CA LYS A 169 -5.35 -16.86 -3.28
C LYS A 169 -6.19 -16.26 -4.42
N MET A 170 -5.68 -15.26 -5.14
CA MET A 170 -6.35 -14.62 -6.28
C MET A 170 -6.28 -15.41 -7.60
N ASN A 171 -5.65 -16.58 -7.64
CA ASN A 171 -5.46 -17.31 -8.89
C ASN A 171 -6.80 -17.89 -9.43
N PRO A 172 -7.27 -17.51 -10.64
CA PRO A 172 -8.53 -17.95 -11.23
C PRO A 172 -8.63 -19.46 -11.42
N VAL A 173 -7.49 -20.12 -11.65
CA VAL A 173 -7.45 -21.58 -11.83
C VAL A 173 -7.79 -22.30 -10.51
N ARG A 174 -7.60 -21.63 -9.37
CA ARG A 174 -8.10 -22.05 -8.06
C ARG A 174 -9.49 -21.47 -7.76
N LYS A 175 -10.41 -21.44 -8.72
CA LYS A 175 -11.88 -21.30 -8.56
C LYS A 175 -12.36 -20.54 -7.29
N MET A 176 -11.84 -19.35 -7.04
CA MET A 176 -12.21 -18.54 -5.88
C MET A 176 -12.66 -17.17 -6.37
N CYS A 177 -13.97 -17.02 -6.57
CA CYS A 177 -14.61 -15.74 -6.89
C CYS A 177 -15.74 -15.40 -5.90
N GLY A 178 -15.79 -16.05 -4.73
CA GLY A 178 -16.80 -15.79 -3.71
C GLY A 178 -16.41 -14.63 -2.79
N GLU A 179 -17.39 -13.85 -2.32
CA GLU A 179 -17.20 -12.75 -1.36
C GLU A 179 -16.43 -13.17 -0.10
N ILE A 180 -16.71 -14.38 0.41
CA ILE A 180 -16.01 -14.99 1.56
C ILE A 180 -14.49 -15.01 1.38
N VAL A 181 -14.01 -15.26 0.16
CA VAL A 181 -12.57 -15.32 -0.10
C VAL A 181 -11.98 -13.92 -0.05
N ARG A 182 -12.67 -12.93 -0.61
CA ARG A 182 -12.21 -11.53 -0.58
C ARG A 182 -12.15 -11.02 0.85
N GLU A 183 -13.16 -11.31 1.65
CA GLU A 183 -13.19 -10.96 3.08
C GLU A 183 -12.05 -11.62 3.85
N ALA A 184 -11.80 -12.92 3.62
CA ALA A 184 -10.66 -13.62 4.21
C ALA A 184 -9.33 -12.97 3.80
N MET A 185 -9.18 -12.61 2.53
CA MET A 185 -7.98 -11.97 2.01
C MET A 185 -7.76 -10.56 2.60
N VAL A 186 -8.83 -9.76 2.74
CA VAL A 186 -8.76 -8.46 3.42
C VAL A 186 -8.37 -8.66 4.89
N ARG A 187 -8.94 -9.66 5.57
CA ARG A 187 -8.57 -10.00 6.95
C ARG A 187 -7.09 -10.39 7.06
N ASP A 188 -6.59 -11.26 6.19
CA ASP A 188 -5.18 -11.67 6.18
C ASP A 188 -4.24 -10.48 5.94
N LEU A 189 -4.65 -9.50 5.13
CA LEU A 189 -3.92 -8.24 4.94
C LEU A 189 -3.92 -7.35 6.19
N ARG A 190 -4.98 -7.38 7.00
CA ARG A 190 -5.02 -6.68 8.29
C ARG A 190 -4.15 -7.38 9.33
N GLU A 191 -4.21 -8.71 9.40
CA GLU A 191 -3.40 -9.53 10.32
C GLU A 191 -1.90 -9.39 10.03
N SER A 192 -1.52 -9.25 8.76
CA SER A 192 -0.13 -8.98 8.35
C SER A 192 0.30 -7.51 8.49
N GLY A 193 -0.60 -6.61 8.90
CA GLY A 193 -0.33 -5.18 9.08
C GLY A 193 -0.17 -4.37 7.79
N VAL A 194 -0.50 -4.94 6.62
CA VAL A 194 -0.49 -4.22 5.34
C VAL A 194 -1.65 -3.22 5.28
N LEU A 195 -2.83 -3.68 5.70
CA LEU A 195 -4.00 -2.84 5.93
C LEU A 195 -4.11 -2.47 7.42
N PRO A 196 -4.64 -1.29 7.74
CA PRO A 196 -4.92 -0.92 9.12
C PRO A 196 -5.93 -1.89 9.77
N PRO A 197 -5.92 -2.04 11.11
CA PRO A 197 -6.93 -2.84 11.80
C PRO A 197 -8.35 -2.28 11.60
N GLU A 198 -9.37 -3.10 11.84
CA GLU A 198 -10.75 -2.61 11.94
C GLU A 198 -10.88 -1.72 13.19
N ALA A 199 -11.71 -0.67 13.07
CA ALA A 199 -11.98 0.28 14.15
C ALA A 199 -12.79 -0.33 15.30
#